data_AF-A0A3Q2SYS5-F1
#
_entry.id   AF-A0A3Q2SYS5-F1
#
_cell.length_a   1.000
_cell.length_b   1.000
_cell.length_c   1.000
_cell.angle_alpha   90.00
_cell.angle_beta   90.00
_cell.angle_gamma   90.00
#
_symmetry.space_group_name_H-M   'P 1'
#
loop_
_entity.id
_entity.type
_entity.pdbx_description
1 polymer ?
#
loop_
_entity_poly.entity_id
_entity_poly.type
_entity_poly.pdbx_seq_one_letter_code
_entity_poly.pdbx_strand_id
1 'polypeptide(L)'
;MRLRNVSFLTVLLFGLSGLVSVSWYTAFSSSRGNVIWFRCLCSEVQMWSPELLELQVHVVVREDGAAFRSSGRRREERQSSVVGDIHPSIHPSIHPSTHPSIHPSIHPSIHHHPSIHPSISIVMGVPSVKREVHSYLTDTLSSLMSELSPAEKDDCVIVVLIAEADQQYASSVADNLKRLFPAEIQSGLLEVVSPSVHFYPDFSKLRESFGDPKERVRWRTKQNLDYCFLMMYAQSKGTYYVQLEDDIVARPNFFTTMKNFALQQPSEEWMILEFSQLGFIGKMFKSSDLSLIVEFMLMFYKDKPIDWLLDHIMWVKVCNPEKDAKHCDRQKANLRIRFKPSLFQHVGTHSSLAGKIQKLKDKDFGKQTLHKGHANPQAEVTTSLKTYQHFTLEKAYAGEDFFWAFTPVAGDFIRIRFFTPVRIERFFFRSGNIEHPGDKLFNTSVEVLPFDNIQAEKEALTEGREKKPKYHRTEDGFIRIGSFQNGIAEGEVDASFGPLEAMRLTVTTDSPVWVIISEIFIKKAE
;
A
#
# COMPACT_ATOMS: atom_id res chain seq x y z
N MET A 1 -36.31 82.60 23.11
CA MET A 1 -37.43 81.63 23.01
C MET A 1 -36.88 80.26 22.63
N ARG A 2 -37.56 79.17 23.01
CA ARG A 2 -37.36 77.78 22.51
C ARG A 2 -35.93 77.21 22.57
N LEU A 3 -35.48 76.87 23.77
CA LEU A 3 -34.87 75.54 23.96
C LEU A 3 -36.00 74.49 23.95
N ARG A 4 -35.84 73.42 23.15
CA ARG A 4 -36.42 72.05 23.28
C ARG A 4 -36.34 71.33 21.91
N ASN A 5 -36.21 70.00 21.96
CA ASN A 5 -36.36 68.99 20.87
C ASN A 5 -35.11 68.29 20.30
N VAL A 6 -33.87 68.59 20.71
CA VAL A 6 -32.70 67.75 20.31
C VAL A 6 -32.43 66.61 21.32
N SER A 7 -32.71 66.82 22.61
CA SER A 7 -32.43 65.87 23.70
C SER A 7 -33.38 64.66 23.81
N PHE A 8 -34.42 64.57 22.98
CA PHE A 8 -35.41 63.47 23.07
C PHE A 8 -35.06 62.26 22.18
N LEU A 9 -34.30 62.46 21.09
CA LEU A 9 -33.97 61.37 20.16
C LEU A 9 -32.80 60.50 20.66
N THR A 10 -31.85 61.10 21.37
CA THR A 10 -30.70 60.41 21.98
C THR A 10 -31.08 59.53 23.17
N VAL A 11 -32.07 59.92 23.97
CA VAL A 11 -32.57 59.09 25.10
C VAL A 11 -33.29 57.83 24.58
N LEU A 12 -34.04 57.95 23.48
CA LEU A 12 -34.76 56.82 22.89
C LEU A 12 -33.84 55.77 22.26
N LEU A 13 -32.68 56.18 21.74
CA LEU A 13 -31.67 55.25 21.17
C LEU A 13 -30.79 54.57 22.22
N PHE A 14 -30.57 55.17 23.39
CA PHE A 14 -29.85 54.52 24.50
C PHE A 14 -30.77 53.76 25.48
N GLY A 15 -32.07 54.01 25.47
CA GLY A 15 -33.04 53.31 26.34
C GLY A 15 -33.29 51.84 25.98
N LEU A 16 -32.92 51.40 24.76
CA LEU A 16 -33.16 50.04 24.27
C LEU A 16 -31.94 49.11 24.31
N SER A 17 -30.74 49.62 24.59
CA SER A 17 -29.51 48.83 24.73
C SER A 17 -29.16 48.45 26.18
N GLY A 18 -29.84 49.04 27.17
CA GLY A 18 -29.55 48.86 28.60
C GLY A 18 -30.29 47.72 29.33
N LEU A 19 -31.12 46.92 28.65
CA LEU A 19 -32.02 45.94 29.29
C LEU A 19 -31.72 44.47 28.97
N VAL A 20 -30.51 44.16 28.47
CA VAL A 20 -30.12 42.78 28.04
C VAL A 20 -28.84 42.27 28.75
N SER A 21 -28.23 43.04 29.66
CA SER A 21 -26.91 42.72 30.24
C SER A 21 -26.87 42.56 31.77
N VAL A 22 -28.00 42.27 32.43
CA VAL A 22 -28.05 42.02 33.89
C VAL A 22 -28.89 40.77 34.18
N SER A 23 -28.38 39.94 35.10
CA SER A 23 -28.77 38.53 35.32
C SER A 23 -28.38 37.63 34.14
N TRP A 24 -27.81 36.43 34.33
CA TRP A 24 -27.78 35.60 35.54
C TRP A 24 -26.36 35.29 36.04
N TYR A 25 -26.16 35.42 37.36
CA TYR A 25 -24.99 34.90 38.08
C TYR A 25 -25.47 34.22 39.37
N THR A 26 -26.14 33.07 39.22
CA THR A 26 -26.66 32.27 40.34
C THR A 26 -26.56 30.78 39.99
N ALA A 27 -25.67 30.07 40.68
CA ALA A 27 -25.65 28.61 40.69
C ALA A 27 -26.32 28.12 41.99
N PHE A 28 -27.39 27.32 41.89
CA PHE A 28 -27.83 26.49 43.00
C PHE A 28 -28.55 25.23 42.53
N SER A 29 -28.54 24.20 43.38
CA SER A 29 -29.07 22.86 43.10
C SER A 29 -30.59 22.77 43.26
N SER A 30 -31.29 22.20 42.28
CA SER A 30 -32.38 21.22 42.49
C SER A 30 -32.72 20.49 41.18
N SER A 31 -33.62 19.50 41.25
CA SER A 31 -33.82 18.48 40.21
C SER A 31 -34.90 18.80 39.15
N ARG A 32 -34.65 18.33 37.91
CA ARG A 32 -35.63 18.08 36.80
C ARG A 32 -36.34 19.30 36.18
N GLY A 33 -35.90 19.70 34.97
CA GLY A 33 -36.69 20.55 34.06
C GLY A 33 -35.90 21.10 32.86
N ASN A 34 -36.22 20.66 31.65
CA ASN A 34 -35.85 21.32 30.37
C ASN A 34 -36.94 22.37 30.01
N VAL A 35 -36.87 23.26 28.99
CA VAL A 35 -35.99 23.54 27.82
C VAL A 35 -36.03 25.10 27.61
N ILE A 36 -35.52 25.82 26.59
CA ILE A 36 -34.97 25.56 25.24
C ILE A 36 -33.90 26.64 24.94
N TRP A 37 -32.86 26.36 24.13
CA TRP A 37 -32.37 27.19 22.98
C TRP A 37 -30.95 26.79 22.52
N PHE A 38 -30.84 26.09 21.39
CA PHE A 38 -29.82 26.33 20.35
C PHE A 38 -30.25 25.56 19.09
N ARG A 39 -30.53 26.26 17.99
CA ARG A 39 -31.09 25.63 16.77
C ARG A 39 -30.51 26.22 15.48
N CYS A 40 -29.19 26.14 15.33
CA CYS A 40 -28.51 26.57 14.11
C CYS A 40 -27.14 25.90 13.91
N LEU A 41 -27.09 24.57 13.67
CA LEU A 41 -26.01 23.89 12.90
C LEU A 41 -26.29 22.41 12.54
N CYS A 42 -27.52 22.04 12.12
CA CYS A 42 -27.85 20.66 11.71
C CYS A 42 -28.72 20.62 10.43
N SER A 43 -28.09 20.62 9.25
CA SER A 43 -28.79 20.43 7.96
C SER A 43 -28.01 19.67 6.88
N GLU A 44 -26.71 19.37 7.05
CA GLU A 44 -25.86 18.75 6.01
C GLU A 44 -24.96 17.60 6.52
N VAL A 45 -25.42 16.84 7.52
CA VAL A 45 -24.78 15.57 7.94
C VAL A 45 -25.82 14.47 7.96
N GLN A 46 -25.77 13.56 6.99
CA GLN A 46 -26.55 12.32 7.00
C GLN A 46 -25.84 11.30 7.90
N MET A 47 -26.58 10.73 8.85
CA MET A 47 -26.09 9.66 9.72
C MET A 47 -25.91 8.36 8.93
N TRP A 48 -24.81 7.65 9.22
CA TRP A 48 -24.56 6.29 8.75
C TRP A 48 -24.52 5.37 9.98
N SER A 49 -25.29 4.27 9.96
CA SER A 49 -25.32 3.26 11.02
C SER A 49 -24.28 2.16 10.77
N PRO A 50 -23.90 1.36 11.80
CA PRO A 50 -22.86 0.31 11.66
C PRO A 50 -23.14 -0.71 10.55
N GLU A 51 -24.41 -1.03 10.29
CA GLU A 51 -24.86 -1.98 9.26
C GLU A 51 -24.50 -1.55 7.82
N LEU A 52 -24.20 -0.27 7.59
CA LEU A 52 -23.89 0.25 6.25
C LEU A 52 -22.42 0.06 5.86
N LEU A 53 -21.53 -0.27 6.79
CA LEU A 53 -20.10 -0.46 6.49
C LEU A 53 -19.84 -1.83 5.84
N GLU A 54 -20.58 -2.88 6.22
CA GLU A 54 -20.59 -4.16 5.51
C GLU A 54 -21.24 -4.06 4.12
N LEU A 55 -22.16 -3.11 3.90
CA LEU A 55 -22.84 -2.87 2.63
C LEU A 55 -22.07 -1.96 1.65
N GLN A 56 -20.91 -1.41 2.04
CA GLN A 56 -20.13 -0.47 1.21
C GLN A 56 -18.82 -1.02 0.65
N VAL A 57 -18.39 -2.22 1.06
CA VAL A 57 -17.21 -2.88 0.49
C VAL A 57 -17.62 -3.69 -0.74
N HIS A 58 -17.10 -3.33 -1.91
CA HIS A 58 -17.24 -4.14 -3.13
C HIS A 58 -15.87 -4.50 -3.70
N VAL A 59 -15.82 -5.69 -4.30
CA VAL A 59 -14.60 -6.45 -4.58
C VAL A 59 -13.84 -6.79 -3.28
N VAL A 60 -14.08 -8.00 -2.78
CA VAL A 60 -13.21 -8.71 -1.83
C VAL A 60 -12.80 -10.00 -2.51
N VAL A 61 -11.51 -10.18 -2.78
CA VAL A 61 -11.00 -11.45 -3.33
C VAL A 61 -10.56 -12.33 -2.17
N ARG A 62 -11.48 -13.15 -1.66
CA ARG A 62 -11.20 -14.17 -0.64
C ARG A 62 -11.71 -15.53 -1.13
N GLU A 63 -10.87 -16.56 -1.07
CA GLU A 63 -11.26 -17.92 -1.44
C GLU A 63 -11.53 -18.75 -0.19
N ASP A 64 -12.81 -18.95 0.15
CA ASP A 64 -13.23 -19.76 1.28
C ASP A 64 -13.01 -21.27 0.98
N GLY A 65 -11.81 -21.76 1.27
CA GLY A 65 -11.29 -23.05 0.80
C GLY A 65 -10.90 -24.07 1.88
N ALA A 66 -11.63 -24.18 2.99
CA ALA A 66 -11.27 -25.06 4.12
C ALA A 66 -12.37 -26.09 4.51
N ALA A 67 -12.65 -27.06 3.64
CA ALA A 67 -13.61 -28.13 3.91
C ALA A 67 -13.09 -29.19 4.92
N PHE A 68 -13.25 -28.94 6.22
CA PHE A 68 -12.80 -29.88 7.26
C PHE A 68 -13.65 -31.17 7.30
N ARG A 69 -13.05 -32.30 6.92
CA ARG A 69 -13.68 -33.62 7.01
C ARG A 69 -13.73 -34.11 8.46
N SER A 70 -14.92 -34.17 9.05
CA SER A 70 -15.19 -35.05 10.21
C SER A 70 -15.93 -36.31 9.76
N SER A 71 -15.44 -37.48 10.17
CA SER A 71 -16.01 -38.79 9.80
C SER A 71 -17.28 -39.12 10.62
N GLY A 72 -18.30 -39.65 9.94
CA GLY A 72 -19.61 -39.87 10.57
C GLY A 72 -19.70 -41.13 11.45
N ARG A 73 -20.59 -41.08 12.45
CA ARG A 73 -21.21 -42.26 13.07
C ARG A 73 -22.72 -42.05 13.16
N ARG A 74 -23.49 -43.01 12.62
CA ARG A 74 -24.95 -43.09 12.81
C ARG A 74 -25.27 -43.59 14.21
N ARG A 75 -26.24 -42.95 14.88
CA ARG A 75 -27.21 -43.48 15.87
C ARG A 75 -28.04 -42.32 16.42
N GLU A 76 -29.32 -42.45 16.77
CA GLU A 76 -30.34 -43.49 16.51
C GLU A 76 -31.71 -42.78 16.68
N GLU A 77 -32.75 -43.15 15.93
CA GLU A 77 -34.05 -42.48 16.05
C GLU A 77 -34.80 -42.90 17.32
N ARG A 78 -35.42 -41.93 18.03
CA ARG A 78 -36.57 -42.20 18.90
C ARG A 78 -37.60 -41.07 18.84
N GLN A 79 -38.83 -41.46 18.52
CA GLN A 79 -40.02 -40.61 18.62
C GLN A 79 -40.61 -40.67 20.03
N SER A 80 -41.17 -39.56 20.51
CA SER A 80 -42.29 -39.56 21.45
C SER A 80 -43.02 -38.22 21.38
N SER A 81 -44.29 -38.24 20.96
CA SER A 81 -45.20 -37.09 20.96
C SER A 81 -46.16 -37.16 22.15
N VAL A 82 -46.78 -36.01 22.52
CA VAL A 82 -48.22 -35.86 22.86
C VAL A 82 -48.54 -34.40 23.27
N VAL A 83 -49.40 -33.78 22.44
CA VAL A 83 -50.51 -32.81 22.66
C VAL A 83 -50.60 -31.95 23.94
N GLY A 84 -50.94 -30.64 23.73
CA GLY A 84 -51.58 -29.72 24.70
C GLY A 84 -50.73 -28.48 25.02
N ASP A 85 -51.21 -27.22 24.97
CA ASP A 85 -52.51 -26.66 24.56
C ASP A 85 -52.33 -25.24 23.95
N ILE A 86 -53.37 -24.69 23.31
CA ILE A 86 -53.36 -23.34 22.70
C ILE A 86 -54.47 -22.46 23.30
N HIS A 87 -54.10 -21.31 23.87
CA HIS A 87 -54.84 -20.06 23.66
C HIS A 87 -53.98 -18.81 23.98
N PRO A 88 -54.08 -17.72 23.19
CA PRO A 88 -53.24 -16.53 23.38
C PRO A 88 -53.84 -15.53 24.39
N SER A 89 -52.96 -14.74 25.03
CA SER A 89 -53.34 -13.54 25.79
C SER A 89 -52.78 -12.28 25.14
N ILE A 90 -53.62 -11.56 24.40
CA ILE A 90 -53.33 -10.22 23.89
C ILE A 90 -54.06 -9.21 24.78
N HIS A 91 -53.35 -8.25 25.37
CA HIS A 91 -53.91 -6.93 25.68
C HIS A 91 -52.81 -5.86 25.60
N PRO A 92 -53.07 -4.67 25.03
CA PRO A 92 -52.03 -3.69 24.73
C PRO A 92 -51.77 -2.75 25.92
N SER A 93 -50.50 -2.38 26.11
CA SER A 93 -50.10 -1.28 27.01
C SER A 93 -49.58 -0.10 26.18
N ILE A 94 -50.46 0.84 25.86
CA ILE A 94 -50.11 2.08 25.15
C ILE A 94 -49.91 3.20 26.17
N HIS A 95 -48.66 3.63 26.39
CA HIS A 95 -48.37 4.98 26.89
C HIS A 95 -47.05 5.51 26.26
N PRO A 96 -46.97 6.79 25.88
CA PRO A 96 -45.86 7.31 25.08
C PRO A 96 -44.68 7.78 25.93
N SER A 97 -43.49 7.23 25.67
CA SER A 97 -42.22 7.68 26.27
C SER A 97 -41.56 8.80 25.46
N THR A 98 -42.07 10.02 25.57
CA THR A 98 -41.55 11.20 24.84
C THR A 98 -40.27 11.78 25.47
N HIS A 99 -39.13 11.10 25.30
CA HIS A 99 -37.81 11.67 25.51
C HIS A 99 -36.79 11.07 24.51
N PRO A 100 -36.36 11.82 23.48
CA PRO A 100 -35.23 11.41 22.65
C PRO A 100 -33.92 11.62 23.41
N SER A 101 -33.11 10.57 23.52
CA SER A 101 -31.79 10.61 24.15
C SER A 101 -30.78 11.32 23.24
N ILE A 102 -30.63 12.64 23.38
CA ILE A 102 -29.67 13.42 22.59
C ILE A 102 -28.26 13.32 23.21
N HIS A 103 -27.60 12.20 22.95
CA HIS A 103 -26.15 12.08 22.95
C HIS A 103 -25.73 11.33 21.68
N PRO A 104 -24.91 11.91 20.80
CA PRO A 104 -24.35 11.18 19.67
C PRO A 104 -23.24 10.25 20.20
N SER A 105 -23.62 9.02 20.54
CA SER A 105 -22.69 7.98 20.94
C SER A 105 -21.83 7.54 19.75
N ILE A 106 -20.74 8.27 19.46
CA ILE A 106 -19.65 7.80 18.59
C ILE A 106 -18.80 6.79 19.39
N HIS A 107 -19.47 5.69 19.73
CA HIS A 107 -18.86 4.44 20.16
C HIS A 107 -19.40 3.39 19.22
N PRO A 108 -18.56 2.77 18.37
CA PRO A 108 -18.92 1.50 17.75
C PRO A 108 -19.36 0.55 18.87
N SER A 109 -20.50 -0.13 18.72
CA SER A 109 -20.95 -1.11 19.71
C SER A 109 -19.93 -2.24 19.75
N ILE A 110 -19.07 -2.24 20.77
CA ILE A 110 -17.95 -3.19 20.90
C ILE A 110 -18.52 -4.58 21.22
N HIS A 111 -18.90 -5.31 20.18
CA HIS A 111 -18.74 -6.75 20.21
C HIS A 111 -17.24 -7.04 20.18
N HIS A 112 -16.69 -7.43 21.34
CA HIS A 112 -15.42 -8.13 21.40
C HIS A 112 -15.56 -9.51 20.74
N HIS A 113 -15.66 -9.53 19.41
CA HIS A 113 -15.19 -10.69 18.67
C HIS A 113 -13.68 -10.79 18.95
N PRO A 114 -13.18 -11.91 19.49
CA PRO A 114 -11.75 -12.13 19.59
C PRO A 114 -11.15 -12.07 18.18
N SER A 115 -9.97 -11.48 18.05
CA SER A 115 -9.32 -11.30 16.75
C SER A 115 -9.15 -12.64 16.04
N ILE A 116 -9.68 -12.74 14.82
CA ILE A 116 -9.55 -13.95 13.99
C ILE A 116 -8.07 -14.20 13.62
N HIS A 117 -7.22 -13.16 13.70
CA HIS A 117 -5.76 -13.26 13.74
C HIS A 117 -5.19 -12.47 14.93
N PRO A 118 -4.82 -13.12 16.05
CA PRO A 118 -4.12 -12.48 17.17
C PRO A 118 -2.63 -12.15 16.91
N SER A 119 -2.17 -12.24 15.66
CA SER A 119 -0.76 -12.45 15.31
C SER A 119 -0.16 -11.46 14.29
N ILE A 120 -0.90 -10.43 13.86
CA ILE A 120 -0.43 -9.46 12.85
C ILE A 120 0.06 -8.19 13.55
N SER A 121 1.36 -7.90 13.43
CA SER A 121 1.95 -6.70 14.02
C SER A 121 1.70 -5.44 13.19
N ILE A 122 1.79 -5.51 11.86
CA ILE A 122 1.75 -4.34 10.98
C ILE A 122 0.82 -4.55 9.78
N VAL A 123 -0.10 -3.61 9.58
CA VAL A 123 -0.95 -3.49 8.40
C VAL A 123 -0.43 -2.36 7.51
N MET A 124 -0.20 -2.62 6.22
CA MET A 124 0.34 -1.66 5.25
C MET A 124 -0.75 -1.22 4.27
N GLY A 125 -1.20 0.03 4.36
CA GLY A 125 -2.21 0.58 3.46
C GLY A 125 -1.60 1.20 2.20
N VAL A 126 -1.90 0.64 1.03
CA VAL A 126 -1.45 1.10 -0.29
C VAL A 126 -2.65 1.58 -1.13
N PRO A 127 -2.94 2.90 -1.18
CA PRO A 127 -4.00 3.46 -2.02
C PRO A 127 -3.49 3.71 -3.44
N SER A 128 -4.20 3.20 -4.44
CA SER A 128 -3.88 3.33 -5.86
C SER A 128 -5.00 4.03 -6.63
N VAL A 129 -4.63 4.87 -7.59
CA VAL A 129 -5.55 5.67 -8.43
C VAL A 129 -5.17 5.55 -9.90
N LYS A 130 -6.18 5.68 -10.77
CA LYS A 130 -6.06 5.50 -12.22
C LYS A 130 -5.13 6.56 -12.82
N ARG A 131 -4.05 6.11 -13.46
CA ARG A 131 -3.09 6.93 -14.22
C ARG A 131 -3.18 6.57 -15.71
N GLU A 132 -3.04 7.56 -16.58
CA GLU A 132 -3.21 7.38 -18.04
C GLU A 132 -2.03 6.67 -18.71
N VAL A 133 -0.82 6.75 -18.13
CA VAL A 133 0.45 6.34 -18.78
C VAL A 133 1.05 5.07 -18.18
N HIS A 134 1.08 4.94 -16.86
CA HIS A 134 1.74 3.84 -16.16
C HIS A 134 1.08 3.59 -14.79
N SER A 135 0.94 2.33 -14.39
CA SER A 135 0.56 1.96 -13.02
C SER A 135 1.79 1.44 -12.28
N TYR A 136 2.16 2.10 -11.18
CA TYR A 136 3.32 1.72 -10.37
C TYR A 136 3.00 0.65 -9.32
N LEU A 137 1.70 0.39 -9.08
CA LEU A 137 1.21 -0.50 -8.02
C LEU A 137 1.88 -1.89 -8.06
N THR A 138 2.04 -2.48 -9.23
CA THR A 138 2.65 -3.81 -9.39
C THR A 138 4.13 -3.82 -9.00
N ASP A 139 4.90 -2.79 -9.38
CA ASP A 139 6.31 -2.67 -8.99
C ASP A 139 6.44 -2.41 -7.47
N THR A 140 5.58 -1.55 -6.91
CA THR A 140 5.50 -1.25 -5.47
C THR A 140 5.17 -2.50 -4.65
N LEU A 141 4.14 -3.27 -5.04
CA LEU A 141 3.79 -4.52 -4.38
C LEU A 141 4.91 -5.55 -4.49
N SER A 142 5.52 -5.69 -5.67
CA SER A 142 6.68 -6.58 -5.86
C SER A 142 7.83 -6.21 -4.93
N SER A 143 8.12 -4.91 -4.78
CA SER A 143 9.16 -4.42 -3.86
C SER A 143 8.84 -4.62 -2.39
N LEU A 144 7.57 -4.49 -1.98
CA LEU A 144 7.18 -4.76 -0.59
C LEU A 144 7.28 -6.26 -0.29
N MET A 145 6.82 -7.11 -1.21
CA MET A 145 6.71 -8.55 -0.99
C MET A 145 7.99 -9.35 -1.29
N SER A 146 9.00 -8.75 -1.95
CA SER A 146 10.34 -9.35 -2.11
C SER A 146 11.22 -9.19 -0.86
N GLU A 147 11.05 -8.09 -0.13
CA GLU A 147 11.89 -7.75 1.05
C GLU A 147 11.31 -8.24 2.38
N LEU A 148 10.23 -9.04 2.34
CA LEU A 148 9.64 -9.73 3.50
C LEU A 148 10.10 -11.19 3.56
N SER A 149 10.69 -11.60 4.68
CA SER A 149 10.93 -13.02 4.98
C SER A 149 9.61 -13.77 5.25
N PRO A 150 9.57 -15.12 5.18
CA PRO A 150 8.33 -15.88 5.38
C PRO A 150 7.64 -15.57 6.72
N ALA A 151 8.39 -15.43 7.81
CA ALA A 151 7.83 -15.11 9.12
C ALA A 151 7.30 -13.67 9.24
N GLU A 152 7.79 -12.73 8.40
CA GLU A 152 7.25 -11.38 8.31
C GLU A 152 5.99 -11.34 7.43
N LYS A 153 5.87 -12.25 6.44
CA LYS A 153 4.65 -12.44 5.65
C LYS A 153 3.48 -12.96 6.49
N ASP A 154 3.74 -13.81 7.48
CA ASP A 154 2.71 -14.31 8.43
C ASP A 154 2.33 -13.28 9.52
N ASP A 155 3.13 -12.21 9.69
CA ASP A 155 2.99 -11.16 10.72
C ASP A 155 2.50 -9.81 10.13
N CYS A 156 2.11 -9.79 8.85
CA CYS A 156 1.70 -8.58 8.15
C CYS A 156 0.56 -8.78 7.14
N VAL A 157 -0.14 -7.69 6.83
CA VAL A 157 -1.14 -7.63 5.76
C VAL A 157 -0.93 -6.35 4.95
N ILE A 158 -0.88 -6.47 3.63
CA ILE A 158 -0.90 -5.35 2.69
C ILE A 158 -2.34 -5.18 2.20
N VAL A 159 -2.94 -4.03 2.50
CA VAL A 159 -4.29 -3.68 2.01
C VAL A 159 -4.15 -2.69 0.86
N VAL A 160 -4.51 -3.13 -0.34
CA VAL A 160 -4.60 -2.30 -1.53
C VAL A 160 -5.99 -1.70 -1.63
N LEU A 161 -6.09 -0.38 -1.53
CA LEU A 161 -7.30 0.36 -1.88
C LEU A 161 -7.23 0.78 -3.34
N ILE A 162 -8.06 0.17 -4.19
CA ILE A 162 -8.31 0.70 -5.53
C ILE A 162 -9.26 1.87 -5.36
N ALA A 163 -8.71 3.08 -5.28
CA ALA A 163 -9.43 4.29 -4.92
C ALA A 163 -10.15 4.89 -6.14
N GLU A 164 -10.97 4.09 -6.82
CA GLU A 164 -11.74 4.50 -8.00
C GLU A 164 -13.22 4.13 -7.84
N ALA A 165 -14.10 5.01 -8.32
CA ALA A 165 -15.55 4.75 -8.34
C ALA A 165 -16.01 3.98 -9.60
N ASP A 166 -15.12 3.82 -10.59
CA ASP A 166 -15.33 2.99 -11.77
C ASP A 166 -15.13 1.51 -11.39
N GLN A 167 -16.22 0.82 -11.09
CA GLN A 167 -16.19 -0.56 -10.62
C GLN A 167 -15.75 -1.56 -11.72
N GLN A 168 -15.82 -1.20 -13.01
CA GLN A 168 -15.25 -2.01 -14.10
C GLN A 168 -13.72 -1.91 -14.10
N TYR A 169 -13.19 -0.69 -13.95
CA TYR A 169 -11.75 -0.50 -13.75
C TYR A 169 -11.25 -1.18 -12.48
N ALA A 170 -11.94 -1.00 -11.34
CA ALA A 170 -11.55 -1.64 -10.08
C ALA A 170 -11.52 -3.16 -10.17
N SER A 171 -12.53 -3.77 -10.80
CA SER A 171 -12.54 -5.22 -11.07
C SER A 171 -11.36 -5.64 -11.96
N SER A 172 -11.08 -4.91 -13.05
CA SER A 172 -9.97 -5.27 -13.95
C SER A 172 -8.57 -5.12 -13.31
N VAL A 173 -8.40 -4.21 -12.34
CA VAL A 173 -7.18 -4.11 -11.52
C VAL A 173 -7.10 -5.27 -10.52
N ALA A 174 -8.20 -5.62 -9.84
CA ALA A 174 -8.25 -6.75 -8.92
C ALA A 174 -7.98 -8.09 -9.62
N ASP A 175 -8.55 -8.32 -10.81
CA ASP A 175 -8.27 -9.51 -11.64
C ASP A 175 -6.80 -9.55 -12.10
N ASN A 176 -6.20 -8.40 -12.39
CA ASN A 176 -4.78 -8.30 -12.74
C ASN A 176 -3.89 -8.71 -11.56
N LEU A 177 -4.17 -8.16 -10.37
CA LEU A 177 -3.47 -8.52 -9.12
C LEU A 177 -3.67 -10.00 -8.77
N LYS A 178 -4.89 -10.55 -8.90
CA LYS A 178 -5.16 -11.98 -8.66
C LYS A 178 -4.33 -12.90 -9.57
N ARG A 179 -4.08 -12.49 -10.81
CA ARG A 179 -3.23 -13.23 -11.76
C ARG A 179 -1.74 -13.11 -11.46
N LEU A 180 -1.28 -12.00 -10.88
CA LEU A 180 0.14 -11.75 -10.61
C LEU A 180 0.59 -12.23 -9.22
N PHE A 181 -0.28 -12.14 -8.21
CA PHE A 181 0.01 -12.44 -6.81
C PHE A 181 -1.01 -13.44 -6.21
N PRO A 182 -1.28 -14.59 -6.86
CA PRO A 182 -2.32 -15.52 -6.41
C PRO A 182 -2.01 -16.14 -5.05
N ALA A 183 -0.73 -16.40 -4.75
CA ALA A 183 -0.30 -17.02 -3.50
C ALA A 183 -0.44 -16.06 -2.32
N GLU A 184 -0.09 -14.78 -2.52
CA GLU A 184 -0.16 -13.73 -1.51
C GLU A 184 -1.61 -13.33 -1.18
N ILE A 185 -2.51 -13.39 -2.17
CA ILE A 185 -3.95 -13.23 -1.94
C ILE A 185 -4.54 -14.46 -1.23
N GLN A 186 -4.11 -15.67 -1.61
CA GLN A 186 -4.59 -16.92 -0.99
C GLN A 186 -4.11 -17.09 0.46
N SER A 187 -2.91 -16.61 0.81
CA SER A 187 -2.40 -16.61 2.19
C SER A 187 -3.01 -15.51 3.07
N GLY A 188 -3.67 -14.50 2.47
CA GLY A 188 -4.16 -13.32 3.18
C GLY A 188 -3.11 -12.22 3.41
N LEU A 189 -1.89 -12.37 2.87
CA LEU A 189 -0.86 -11.33 2.88
C LEU A 189 -1.30 -10.09 2.08
N LEU A 190 -2.03 -10.29 0.97
CA LEU A 190 -2.48 -9.23 0.08
C LEU A 190 -4.01 -9.20 0.02
N GLU A 191 -4.61 -8.17 0.63
CA GLU A 191 -6.03 -7.86 0.49
C GLU A 191 -6.22 -6.75 -0.56
N VAL A 192 -7.26 -6.87 -1.39
CA VAL A 192 -7.64 -5.86 -2.39
C VAL A 192 -9.08 -5.44 -2.13
N VAL A 193 -9.32 -4.13 -2.01
CA VAL A 193 -10.64 -3.54 -1.75
C VAL A 193 -10.91 -2.32 -2.63
N SER A 194 -12.19 -2.06 -2.92
CA SER A 194 -12.65 -0.85 -3.62
C SER A 194 -13.79 -0.19 -2.82
N PRO A 195 -13.86 1.14 -2.73
CA PRO A 195 -14.96 1.83 -2.06
C PRO A 195 -16.18 1.88 -2.98
N SER A 196 -17.38 1.67 -2.43
CA SER A 196 -18.63 1.92 -3.16
C SER A 196 -18.70 3.37 -3.67
N VAL A 197 -19.31 3.58 -4.83
CA VAL A 197 -19.57 4.93 -5.39
C VAL A 197 -20.30 5.85 -4.40
N HIS A 198 -21.08 5.29 -3.47
CA HIS A 198 -21.81 6.01 -2.43
C HIS A 198 -20.95 6.49 -1.25
N PHE A 199 -19.70 6.03 -1.13
CA PHE A 199 -18.76 6.51 -0.12
C PHE A 199 -18.29 7.96 -0.42
N TYR A 200 -18.16 8.31 -1.70
CA TYR A 200 -17.72 9.64 -2.11
C TYR A 200 -18.89 10.64 -2.15
N PRO A 201 -18.74 11.83 -1.55
CA PRO A 201 -19.75 12.89 -1.64
C PRO A 201 -19.70 13.58 -3.01
N ASP A 202 -20.76 14.32 -3.33
CA ASP A 202 -20.83 15.16 -4.53
C ASP A 202 -19.75 16.27 -4.52
N PHE A 203 -18.66 16.01 -5.25
CA PHE A 203 -17.53 16.92 -5.37
C PHE A 203 -17.83 18.18 -6.22
N SER A 204 -18.95 18.26 -6.95
CA SER A 204 -19.27 19.44 -7.78
C SER A 204 -19.49 20.72 -6.94
N LYS A 205 -19.87 20.53 -5.67
CA LYS A 205 -20.17 21.57 -4.68
C LYS A 205 -18.93 22.08 -3.91
N LEU A 206 -17.74 21.57 -4.21
CA LEU A 206 -16.51 22.02 -3.54
C LEU A 206 -16.15 23.47 -3.87
N ARG A 207 -15.69 24.20 -2.85
CA ARG A 207 -15.26 25.60 -2.96
C ARG A 207 -13.76 25.69 -3.23
N GLU A 208 -13.40 26.53 -4.20
CA GLU A 208 -12.00 26.89 -4.46
C GLU A 208 -11.37 27.52 -3.21
N SER A 209 -10.11 27.18 -2.95
CA SER A 209 -9.43 27.46 -1.68
C SER A 209 -7.92 27.48 -1.89
N PHE A 210 -7.19 28.33 -1.15
CA PHE A 210 -5.73 28.52 -1.27
C PHE A 210 -5.21 28.95 -2.66
N GLY A 211 -6.10 29.33 -3.59
CA GLY A 211 -5.77 29.54 -5.00
C GLY A 211 -5.70 28.25 -5.84
N ASP A 212 -6.02 27.10 -5.26
CA ASP A 212 -6.09 25.82 -5.98
C ASP A 212 -7.34 25.78 -6.89
N PRO A 213 -7.21 25.37 -8.17
CA PRO A 213 -8.36 25.15 -9.05
C PRO A 213 -9.20 23.96 -8.60
N LYS A 214 -10.47 23.90 -9.03
CA LYS A 214 -11.44 22.86 -8.60
C LYS A 214 -10.92 21.42 -8.67
N GLU A 215 -10.26 21.01 -9.75
CA GLU A 215 -9.75 19.64 -9.85
C GLU A 215 -8.65 19.34 -8.81
N ARG A 216 -7.85 20.33 -8.42
CA ARG A 216 -6.84 20.18 -7.35
C ARG A 216 -7.49 20.16 -5.96
N VAL A 217 -8.55 20.94 -5.74
CA VAL A 217 -9.37 20.89 -4.51
C VAL A 217 -10.08 19.53 -4.40
N ARG A 218 -10.68 19.05 -5.50
CA ARG A 218 -11.31 17.73 -5.61
C ARG A 218 -10.31 16.61 -5.33
N TRP A 219 -9.13 16.65 -5.97
CA TRP A 219 -8.06 15.69 -5.76
C TRP A 219 -7.65 15.57 -4.28
N ARG A 220 -7.36 16.69 -3.60
CA ARG A 220 -6.98 16.65 -2.17
C ARG A 220 -8.14 16.23 -1.25
N THR A 221 -9.38 16.62 -1.60
CA THR A 221 -10.58 16.23 -0.83
C THR A 221 -10.87 14.74 -0.97
N LYS A 222 -10.64 14.16 -2.16
CA LYS A 222 -10.75 12.73 -2.40
C LYS A 222 -9.63 11.96 -1.68
N GLN A 223 -8.37 12.39 -1.79
CA GLN A 223 -7.22 11.78 -1.10
C GLN A 223 -7.46 11.66 0.42
N ASN A 224 -8.02 12.70 1.05
CA ASN A 224 -8.39 12.65 2.47
C ASN A 224 -9.38 11.52 2.77
N LEU A 225 -10.41 11.34 1.94
CA LEU A 225 -11.41 10.27 2.09
C LEU A 225 -10.83 8.88 1.78
N ASP A 226 -9.95 8.77 0.78
CA ASP A 226 -9.28 7.53 0.41
C ASP A 226 -8.45 6.98 1.59
N TYR A 227 -7.69 7.85 2.26
CA TYR A 227 -6.90 7.45 3.43
C TYR A 227 -7.80 7.15 4.64
N CYS A 228 -8.89 7.90 4.84
CA CYS A 228 -9.88 7.58 5.87
C CYS A 228 -10.50 6.20 5.68
N PHE A 229 -10.91 5.84 4.45
CA PHE A 229 -11.44 4.52 4.12
C PHE A 229 -10.44 3.41 4.49
N LEU A 230 -9.19 3.58 4.08
CA LEU A 230 -8.14 2.58 4.28
C LEU A 230 -7.77 2.43 5.77
N MET A 231 -7.69 3.52 6.53
CA MET A 231 -7.50 3.50 7.98
C MET A 231 -8.67 2.82 8.71
N MET A 232 -9.93 3.10 8.34
CA MET A 232 -11.10 2.44 8.93
C MET A 232 -11.11 0.93 8.65
N TYR A 233 -10.81 0.53 7.41
CA TYR A 233 -10.78 -0.89 7.02
C TYR A 233 -9.61 -1.66 7.68
N ALA A 234 -8.47 -0.99 7.90
CA ALA A 234 -7.30 -1.58 8.53
C ALA A 234 -7.37 -1.66 10.06
N GLN A 235 -8.23 -0.87 10.72
CA GLN A 235 -8.16 -0.62 12.16
C GLN A 235 -8.17 -1.89 13.05
N SER A 236 -8.92 -2.93 12.64
CA SER A 236 -9.08 -4.17 13.41
C SER A 236 -8.07 -5.28 13.06
N LYS A 237 -7.17 -5.05 12.10
CA LYS A 237 -6.37 -6.13 11.48
C LYS A 237 -4.97 -6.35 12.07
N GLY A 238 -4.42 -5.42 12.85
CA GLY A 238 -3.09 -5.58 13.46
C GLY A 238 -2.71 -4.43 14.41
N THR A 239 -1.58 -4.55 15.11
CA THR A 239 -1.17 -3.60 16.17
C THR A 239 -0.86 -2.20 15.66
N TYR A 240 -0.17 -2.09 14.52
CA TYR A 240 0.20 -0.84 13.87
C TYR A 240 -0.33 -0.76 12.45
N TYR A 241 -0.65 0.45 12.01
CA TYR A 241 -1.00 0.76 10.61
C TYR A 241 0.06 1.67 9.99
N VAL A 242 0.50 1.36 8.78
CA VAL A 242 1.47 2.15 8.00
C VAL A 242 0.80 2.65 6.73
N GLN A 243 0.65 3.97 6.60
CA GLN A 243 0.21 4.59 5.36
C GLN A 243 1.38 4.63 4.35
N LEU A 244 1.16 4.04 3.19
CA LEU A 244 2.06 4.05 2.04
C LEU A 244 1.38 4.76 0.85
N GLU A 245 2.10 4.85 -0.29
CA GLU A 245 1.62 5.34 -1.58
C GLU A 245 1.95 4.26 -2.64
N ASP A 246 1.25 4.22 -3.78
CA ASP A 246 1.35 3.12 -4.76
C ASP A 246 2.54 3.22 -5.74
N ASP A 247 3.42 4.20 -5.58
CA ASP A 247 4.60 4.45 -6.42
C ASP A 247 5.90 4.57 -5.60
N ILE A 248 6.16 3.58 -4.74
CA ILE A 248 7.32 3.53 -3.83
C ILE A 248 8.14 2.24 -3.98
N VAL A 249 9.40 2.28 -3.57
CA VAL A 249 10.24 1.10 -3.32
C VAL A 249 10.73 1.10 -1.87
N ALA A 250 10.68 -0.08 -1.25
CA ALA A 250 11.14 -0.34 0.12
C ALA A 250 12.62 -0.72 0.17
N ARG A 251 13.23 -0.62 1.35
CA ARG A 251 14.58 -1.15 1.63
C ARG A 251 14.54 -2.60 2.14
N PRO A 252 15.61 -3.38 1.94
CA PRO A 252 15.77 -4.67 2.62
C PRO A 252 15.63 -4.53 4.15
N ASN A 253 14.92 -5.49 4.77
CA ASN A 253 14.60 -5.51 6.21
C ASN A 253 13.73 -4.33 6.71
N PHE A 254 13.00 -3.62 5.84
CA PHE A 254 12.18 -2.48 6.26
C PHE A 254 11.16 -2.87 7.34
N PHE A 255 10.52 -4.03 7.23
CA PHE A 255 9.50 -4.50 8.16
C PHE A 255 10.05 -4.70 9.58
N THR A 256 11.05 -5.57 9.75
CA THR A 256 11.75 -5.76 11.03
C THR A 256 12.31 -4.44 11.58
N THR A 257 12.78 -3.53 10.72
CA THR A 257 13.26 -2.21 11.15
C THR A 257 12.12 -1.35 11.71
N MET A 258 10.97 -1.27 11.03
CA MET A 258 9.80 -0.53 11.52
C MET A 258 9.27 -1.11 12.84
N LYS A 259 9.12 -2.45 12.91
CA LYS A 259 8.62 -3.16 14.10
C LYS A 259 9.53 -2.94 15.31
N ASN A 260 10.84 -3.12 15.15
CA ASN A 260 11.80 -2.89 16.22
C ASN A 260 11.85 -1.41 16.62
N PHE A 261 11.78 -0.47 15.69
CA PHE A 261 11.74 0.96 16.03
C PHE A 261 10.49 1.31 16.84
N ALA A 262 9.31 0.79 16.50
CA ALA A 262 8.08 1.01 17.26
C ALA A 262 8.15 0.47 18.70
N LEU A 263 8.70 -0.75 18.87
CA LEU A 263 8.89 -1.40 20.17
C LEU A 263 10.00 -0.78 21.04
N GLN A 264 10.88 0.05 20.45
CA GLN A 264 12.00 0.69 21.14
C GLN A 264 11.73 2.16 21.52
N GLN A 265 10.51 2.67 21.31
CA GLN A 265 10.19 4.05 21.69
C GLN A 265 10.17 4.21 23.22
N PRO A 266 10.82 5.26 23.79
CA PRO A 266 11.00 5.40 25.23
C PRO A 266 9.75 5.90 25.98
N SER A 267 8.68 6.23 25.27
CA SER A 267 7.37 6.60 25.81
C SER A 267 6.29 6.06 24.88
N GLU A 268 5.14 5.66 25.42
CA GLU A 268 3.97 5.26 24.65
C GLU A 268 3.15 6.45 24.11
N GLU A 269 3.58 7.69 24.36
CA GLU A 269 2.85 8.91 23.98
C GLU A 269 3.07 9.35 22.52
N TRP A 270 3.91 8.65 21.74
CA TRP A 270 4.08 8.97 20.31
C TRP A 270 2.79 8.73 19.52
N MET A 271 2.54 9.58 18.52
CA MET A 271 1.39 9.49 17.61
C MET A 271 1.79 8.98 16.23
N ILE A 272 2.98 9.34 15.75
CA ILE A 272 3.44 9.06 14.39
C ILE A 272 4.90 8.63 14.42
N LEU A 273 5.23 7.51 13.79
CA LEU A 273 6.61 7.19 13.43
C LEU A 273 6.79 7.39 11.92
N GLU A 274 7.73 8.24 11.52
CA GLU A 274 8.01 8.54 10.11
C GLU A 274 9.21 7.73 9.59
N PHE A 275 8.99 6.98 8.51
CA PHE A 275 10.00 6.18 7.81
C PHE A 275 10.36 6.73 6.41
N SER A 276 9.84 7.90 6.04
CA SER A 276 10.29 8.73 4.91
C SER A 276 10.13 10.22 5.23
N GLN A 277 10.90 11.08 4.56
CA GLN A 277 10.73 12.54 4.57
C GLN A 277 9.69 13.02 3.53
N LEU A 278 9.33 12.20 2.54
CA LEU A 278 8.48 12.60 1.41
C LEU A 278 6.99 12.32 1.67
N GLY A 279 6.16 13.35 1.44
CA GLY A 279 4.70 13.22 1.41
C GLY A 279 4.11 12.55 2.65
N PHE A 280 3.13 11.67 2.43
CA PHE A 280 2.49 10.91 3.49
C PHE A 280 3.08 9.49 3.64
N ILE A 281 4.07 9.13 2.81
CA ILE A 281 4.74 7.83 2.76
C ILE A 281 5.34 7.43 4.11
N GLY A 282 5.16 6.16 4.48
CA GLY A 282 5.86 5.54 5.61
C GLY A 282 5.46 6.15 6.95
N LYS A 283 4.21 6.58 7.10
CA LYS A 283 3.67 7.09 8.36
C LYS A 283 3.00 5.96 9.12
N MET A 284 3.65 5.52 10.20
CA MET A 284 3.13 4.51 11.11
C MET A 284 2.33 5.14 12.25
N PHE A 285 1.20 4.53 12.55
CA PHE A 285 0.27 4.87 13.63
C PHE A 285 -0.03 3.61 14.45
N LYS A 286 -0.47 3.80 15.70
CA LYS A 286 -1.10 2.73 16.47
C LYS A 286 -2.52 2.50 15.97
N SER A 287 -2.94 1.26 15.75
CA SER A 287 -4.30 0.99 15.26
C SER A 287 -5.40 1.42 16.24
N SER A 288 -5.08 1.45 17.54
CA SER A 288 -5.93 2.04 18.60
C SER A 288 -6.30 3.50 18.35
N ASP A 289 -5.41 4.26 17.71
CA ASP A 289 -5.49 5.72 17.61
C ASP A 289 -6.15 6.17 16.30
N LEU A 290 -6.37 5.24 15.35
CA LEU A 290 -6.89 5.54 14.02
C LEU A 290 -8.29 6.15 14.03
N SER A 291 -9.17 5.79 14.97
CA SER A 291 -10.51 6.39 15.08
C SER A 291 -10.42 7.90 15.32
N LEU A 292 -9.62 8.33 16.29
CA LEU A 292 -9.37 9.76 16.57
C LEU A 292 -8.78 10.51 15.36
N ILE A 293 -7.87 9.85 14.64
CA ILE A 293 -7.20 10.42 13.46
C ILE A 293 -8.20 10.57 12.30
N VAL A 294 -8.96 9.52 12.01
CA VAL A 294 -10.00 9.48 10.96
C VAL A 294 -11.12 10.46 11.28
N GLU A 295 -11.64 10.51 12.51
CA GLU A 295 -12.68 11.45 12.93
C GLU A 295 -12.25 12.90 12.69
N PHE A 296 -11.01 13.26 13.05
CA PHE A 296 -10.47 14.58 12.76
C PHE A 296 -10.33 14.85 11.26
N MET A 297 -9.84 13.88 10.49
CA MET A 297 -9.72 14.01 9.04
C MET A 297 -11.10 14.18 8.37
N LEU A 298 -12.11 13.42 8.80
CA LEU A 298 -13.49 13.49 8.31
C LEU A 298 -14.23 14.77 8.75
N MET A 299 -13.82 15.45 9.82
CA MET A 299 -14.35 16.79 10.15
C MET A 299 -13.90 17.87 9.15
N PHE A 300 -12.71 17.73 8.55
CA PHE A 300 -12.04 18.81 7.81
C PHE A 300 -11.55 18.42 6.40
N TYR A 301 -11.99 17.28 5.87
CA TYR A 301 -11.52 16.72 4.58
C TYR A 301 -11.72 17.64 3.37
N LYS A 302 -12.66 18.59 3.43
CA LYS A 302 -12.88 19.62 2.39
C LYS A 302 -11.88 20.78 2.53
N ASP A 303 -11.49 21.11 3.75
CA ASP A 303 -10.88 22.39 4.09
C ASP A 303 -9.36 22.41 3.99
N LYS A 304 -8.69 21.26 4.11
CA LYS A 304 -7.21 21.15 4.14
C LYS A 304 -6.72 19.91 3.39
N PRO A 305 -5.47 19.87 2.90
CA PRO A 305 -4.82 18.63 2.47
C PRO A 305 -4.37 17.78 3.67
N ILE A 306 -4.13 16.48 3.44
CA ILE A 306 -3.92 15.46 4.47
C ILE A 306 -2.74 15.75 5.41
N ASP A 307 -1.59 16.20 4.88
CA ASP A 307 -0.41 16.55 5.68
C ASP A 307 -0.69 17.68 6.66
N TRP A 308 -1.52 18.65 6.25
CA TRP A 308 -1.89 19.79 7.08
C TRP A 308 -2.88 19.35 8.15
N LEU A 309 -3.85 18.47 7.84
CA LEU A 309 -4.76 17.91 8.83
C LEU A 309 -3.98 17.21 9.95
N LEU A 310 -3.00 16.38 9.58
CA LEU A 310 -2.14 15.69 10.55
C LEU A 310 -1.32 16.66 11.42
N ASP A 311 -0.81 17.75 10.84
CA ASP A 311 -0.13 18.80 11.60
C ASP A 311 -1.05 19.60 12.54
N HIS A 312 -2.33 19.79 12.16
CA HIS A 312 -3.34 20.42 13.02
C HIS A 312 -3.74 19.50 14.18
N ILE A 313 -3.83 18.17 13.99
CA ILE A 313 -4.04 17.21 15.09
C ILE A 313 -2.95 17.37 16.16
N MET A 314 -1.68 17.38 15.74
CA MET A 314 -0.56 17.57 16.67
C MET A 314 -0.57 18.96 17.31
N TRP A 315 -0.92 20.01 16.56
CA TRP A 315 -1.05 21.36 17.11
C TRP A 315 -2.10 21.42 18.22
N VAL A 316 -3.29 20.86 18.00
CA VAL A 316 -4.38 20.81 18.99
C VAL A 316 -3.99 19.97 20.22
N LYS A 317 -3.22 18.88 20.07
CA LYS A 317 -2.79 18.06 21.21
C LYS A 317 -1.74 18.74 22.11
N VAL A 318 -0.75 19.46 21.56
CA VAL A 318 0.43 19.86 22.37
C VAL A 318 0.95 21.29 22.18
N CYS A 319 0.38 22.13 21.31
CA CYS A 319 0.85 23.50 21.12
C CYS A 319 0.05 24.51 21.96
N ASN A 320 0.68 25.11 22.97
CA ASN A 320 0.10 26.22 23.73
C ASN A 320 0.17 27.53 22.89
N PRO A 321 -0.96 28.23 22.60
CA PRO A 321 -1.01 29.48 21.85
C PRO A 321 -0.25 30.67 22.49
N GLU A 322 0.02 30.63 23.80
CA GLU A 322 0.74 31.67 24.55
C GLU A 322 2.28 31.56 24.40
N LYS A 323 2.77 30.53 23.69
CA LYS A 323 4.20 30.25 23.54
C LYS A 323 4.66 30.36 22.08
N ASP A 324 5.98 30.44 21.88
CA ASP A 324 6.55 30.62 20.55
C ASP A 324 6.44 29.35 19.67
N ALA A 325 6.57 29.56 18.35
CA ALA A 325 6.53 28.47 17.38
C ALA A 325 7.58 27.39 17.69
N LYS A 326 8.77 27.76 18.17
CA LYS A 326 9.84 26.80 18.52
C LYS A 326 9.46 25.90 19.69
N HIS A 327 8.63 26.36 20.64
CA HIS A 327 8.06 25.49 21.66
C HIS A 327 7.09 24.48 21.03
N CYS A 328 6.15 24.94 20.19
CA CYS A 328 5.21 24.10 19.46
C CYS A 328 5.93 23.03 18.61
N ASP A 329 6.94 23.42 17.83
CA ASP A 329 7.74 22.51 17.01
C ASP A 329 8.43 21.42 17.84
N ARG A 330 8.98 21.76 19.01
CA ARG A 330 9.59 20.80 19.94
C ARG A 330 8.56 19.84 20.52
N GLN A 331 7.37 20.31 20.89
CA GLN A 331 6.32 19.42 21.39
C GLN A 331 5.82 18.48 20.28
N LYS A 332 5.62 18.98 19.06
CA LYS A 332 5.27 18.17 17.88
C LYS A 332 6.34 17.11 17.57
N ALA A 333 7.63 17.43 17.74
CA ALA A 333 8.73 16.49 17.54
C ALA A 333 8.74 15.31 18.54
N ASN A 334 8.12 15.46 19.71
CA ASN A 334 7.94 14.35 20.66
C ASN A 334 6.80 13.40 20.22
N LEU A 335 5.76 13.92 19.56
CA LEU A 335 4.66 13.11 19.02
C LEU A 335 4.99 12.46 17.67
N ARG A 336 5.81 13.12 16.84
CA ARG A 336 6.21 12.68 15.49
C ARG A 336 7.70 12.41 15.45
N ILE A 337 8.06 11.15 15.72
CA ILE A 337 9.43 10.69 15.81
C ILE A 337 9.84 10.10 14.46
N ARG A 338 11.00 10.50 13.93
CA ARG A 338 11.46 10.09 12.59
C ARG A 338 12.61 9.09 12.68
N PHE A 339 12.47 7.96 11.99
CA PHE A 339 13.55 7.01 11.75
C PHE A 339 14.51 7.53 10.67
N LYS A 340 15.80 7.21 10.78
CA LYS A 340 16.82 7.49 9.76
C LYS A 340 17.76 6.28 9.64
N PRO A 341 18.17 5.87 8.42
CA PRO A 341 17.81 6.44 7.11
C PRO A 341 16.37 6.13 6.70
N SER A 342 15.83 6.85 5.72
CA SER A 342 14.48 6.57 5.18
C SER A 342 14.40 5.15 4.60
N LEU A 343 13.27 4.47 4.83
CA LEU A 343 13.01 3.09 4.41
C LEU A 343 12.24 2.99 3.08
N PHE A 344 11.61 4.08 2.65
CA PHE A 344 10.81 4.13 1.41
C PHE A 344 11.26 5.29 0.51
N GLN A 345 11.35 5.02 -0.79
CA GLN A 345 11.63 6.03 -1.83
C GLN A 345 10.47 6.06 -2.83
N HIS A 346 9.86 7.23 -3.03
CA HIS A 346 8.94 7.51 -4.13
C HIS A 346 9.65 7.37 -5.48
N VAL A 347 9.24 6.41 -6.31
CA VAL A 347 9.76 6.15 -7.66
C VAL A 347 8.84 6.68 -8.77
N GLY A 348 7.63 7.12 -8.43
CA GLY A 348 6.69 7.75 -9.35
C GLY A 348 7.33 8.90 -10.14
N THR A 349 7.18 8.87 -11.46
CA THR A 349 7.63 9.95 -12.36
C THR A 349 6.47 10.82 -12.80
N HIS A 350 5.27 10.23 -12.95
CA HIS A 350 4.01 10.90 -13.27
C HIS A 350 3.10 10.88 -12.04
N SER A 351 2.73 12.07 -11.57
CA SER A 351 1.78 12.23 -10.46
C SER A 351 0.38 11.76 -10.84
N SER A 352 -0.43 11.38 -9.84
CA SER A 352 -1.87 11.19 -10.00
C SER A 352 -2.64 12.47 -10.37
N LEU A 353 -2.02 13.65 -10.24
CA LEU A 353 -2.53 14.89 -10.81
C LEU A 353 -2.02 15.06 -12.26
N ALA A 354 -2.95 15.04 -13.22
CA ALA A 354 -2.67 15.06 -14.65
C ALA A 354 -1.66 16.16 -15.08
N GLY A 355 -0.74 15.81 -15.99
CA GLY A 355 0.30 16.70 -16.51
C GLY A 355 1.48 16.97 -15.57
N LYS A 356 1.43 16.59 -14.29
CA LYS A 356 2.51 16.86 -13.33
C LYS A 356 3.57 15.74 -13.31
N ILE A 357 4.69 15.96 -14.00
CA ILE A 357 5.91 15.15 -13.86
C ILE A 357 6.67 15.60 -12.60
N GLN A 358 7.06 14.67 -11.72
CA GLN A 358 7.73 14.99 -10.46
C GLN A 358 8.72 13.89 -10.03
N LYS A 359 10.01 14.07 -10.34
CA LYS A 359 11.09 13.18 -9.86
C LYS A 359 11.54 13.58 -8.44
N LEU A 360 10.84 13.11 -7.41
CA LEU A 360 11.28 13.30 -6.02
C LEU A 360 12.37 12.28 -5.64
N LYS A 361 13.38 12.71 -4.89
CA LYS A 361 14.32 11.81 -4.17
C LYS A 361 14.35 12.21 -2.69
N ASP A 362 14.26 11.22 -1.81
CA ASP A 362 14.30 11.39 -0.36
C ASP A 362 15.76 11.59 0.07
N LYS A 363 16.03 12.66 0.83
CA LYS A 363 17.40 13.05 1.18
C LYS A 363 18.04 12.12 2.21
N ASP A 364 17.22 11.46 3.02
CA ASP A 364 17.63 10.59 4.13
C ASP A 364 17.65 9.10 3.73
N PHE A 365 17.19 8.71 2.53
CA PHE A 365 17.25 7.33 2.04
C PHE A 365 18.69 6.87 1.73
N GLY A 366 19.58 7.81 1.40
CA GLY A 366 20.98 7.56 1.01
C GLY A 366 21.13 7.23 -0.49
N LYS A 367 22.37 6.91 -0.93
CA LYS A 367 22.59 6.39 -2.28
C LYS A 367 21.94 5.01 -2.40
N GLN A 368 21.04 4.84 -3.36
CA GLN A 368 20.49 3.54 -3.70
C GLN A 368 21.56 2.63 -4.31
N THR A 369 21.60 1.38 -3.89
CA THR A 369 22.37 0.34 -4.58
C THR A 369 21.63 0.04 -5.89
N LEU A 370 22.17 0.55 -7.00
CA LEU A 370 21.58 0.39 -8.34
C LEU A 370 21.82 -1.00 -8.95
N HIS A 371 22.56 -1.83 -8.23
CA HIS A 371 22.89 -3.21 -8.54
C HIS A 371 22.81 -4.07 -7.26
N LYS A 372 22.92 -5.40 -7.42
CA LYS A 372 23.11 -6.35 -6.32
C LYS A 372 24.18 -7.36 -6.74
N GLY A 373 25.35 -7.25 -6.10
CA GLY A 373 26.52 -8.07 -6.39
C GLY A 373 26.46 -9.47 -5.75
N HIS A 374 27.12 -10.44 -6.39
CA HIS A 374 27.15 -11.84 -5.99
C HIS A 374 28.51 -12.47 -6.29
N ALA A 375 28.89 -13.50 -5.52
CA ALA A 375 30.14 -14.25 -5.73
C ALA A 375 30.02 -15.26 -6.89
N ASN A 376 29.95 -14.74 -8.12
CA ASN A 376 29.76 -15.54 -9.33
C ASN A 376 30.99 -16.43 -9.68
N PRO A 377 30.81 -17.52 -10.47
CA PRO A 377 31.92 -18.35 -10.96
C PRO A 377 32.93 -17.53 -11.79
N GLN A 378 34.21 -17.91 -11.78
CA GLN A 378 35.23 -17.19 -12.54
C GLN A 378 35.04 -17.40 -14.06
N ALA A 379 34.90 -16.31 -14.80
CA ALA A 379 34.53 -16.31 -16.21
C ALA A 379 35.09 -15.11 -16.98
N GLU A 380 35.31 -15.29 -18.28
CA GLU A 380 35.39 -14.22 -19.27
C GLU A 380 33.95 -13.77 -19.61
N VAL A 381 33.67 -12.47 -19.53
CA VAL A 381 32.38 -11.91 -19.96
C VAL A 381 32.57 -11.06 -21.22
N THR A 382 31.67 -11.23 -22.18
CA THR A 382 31.73 -10.57 -23.49
C THR A 382 30.33 -10.17 -23.95
N THR A 383 30.20 -9.07 -24.69
CA THR A 383 28.91 -8.62 -25.23
C THR A 383 29.10 -7.86 -26.54
N SER A 384 28.10 -7.92 -27.42
CA SER A 384 27.97 -7.06 -28.59
C SER A 384 27.36 -5.68 -28.24
N LEU A 385 26.64 -5.58 -27.11
CA LEU A 385 25.95 -4.38 -26.69
C LEU A 385 26.92 -3.26 -26.39
N LYS A 386 26.67 -2.09 -26.97
CA LYS A 386 27.51 -0.91 -26.77
C LYS A 386 27.31 -0.35 -25.36
N THR A 387 28.31 -0.50 -24.51
CA THR A 387 28.33 0.02 -23.13
C THR A 387 28.13 1.53 -23.07
N TYR A 388 27.39 1.99 -22.06
CA TYR A 388 27.20 3.40 -21.72
C TYR A 388 28.16 3.83 -20.59
N GLN A 389 28.97 4.86 -20.86
CA GLN A 389 29.96 5.42 -19.93
C GLN A 389 30.91 4.36 -19.30
N HIS A 390 30.71 4.07 -18.02
CA HIS A 390 31.60 3.27 -17.16
C HIS A 390 30.89 2.08 -16.48
N PHE A 391 29.66 1.81 -16.90
CA PHE A 391 28.77 0.76 -16.37
C PHE A 391 28.97 -0.54 -17.16
N THR A 392 30.14 -1.17 -16.98
CA THR A 392 30.61 -2.27 -17.82
C THR A 392 30.13 -3.64 -17.35
N LEU A 393 30.13 -4.63 -18.25
CA LEU A 393 29.61 -5.97 -17.96
C LEU A 393 30.47 -6.72 -16.93
N GLU A 394 31.77 -6.45 -16.92
CA GLU A 394 32.76 -7.05 -16.01
C GLU A 394 32.45 -6.64 -14.56
N LYS A 395 32.13 -5.37 -14.33
CA LYS A 395 31.69 -4.86 -13.01
C LYS A 395 30.36 -5.46 -12.57
N ALA A 396 29.40 -5.59 -13.49
CA ALA A 396 28.11 -6.21 -13.20
C ALA A 396 28.24 -7.68 -12.82
N TYR A 397 29.17 -8.39 -13.46
CA TYR A 397 29.45 -9.79 -13.17
C TYR A 397 30.23 -9.98 -11.87
N ALA A 398 31.19 -9.09 -11.58
CA ALA A 398 31.93 -9.04 -10.31
C ALA A 398 31.09 -8.52 -9.13
N GLY A 399 29.97 -7.84 -9.40
CA GLY A 399 29.10 -7.26 -8.38
C GLY A 399 29.58 -5.90 -7.84
N GLU A 400 30.42 -5.18 -8.58
CA GLU A 400 30.93 -3.85 -8.23
C GLU A 400 30.00 -2.71 -8.67
N ASP A 401 29.23 -2.92 -9.74
CA ASP A 401 28.36 -1.91 -10.36
C ASP A 401 27.21 -2.60 -11.13
N PHE A 402 26.39 -1.86 -11.88
CA PHE A 402 25.49 -2.42 -12.91
C PHE A 402 26.10 -2.31 -14.31
N PHE A 403 25.58 -3.12 -15.24
CA PHE A 403 25.83 -2.95 -16.67
C PHE A 403 24.77 -2.00 -17.23
N TRP A 404 25.15 -1.04 -18.06
CA TRP A 404 24.24 -0.17 -18.80
C TRP A 404 24.72 -0.06 -20.25
N ALA A 405 23.84 -0.28 -21.21
CA ALA A 405 24.13 -0.19 -22.63
C ALA A 405 23.01 0.48 -23.43
N PHE A 406 23.36 0.97 -24.61
CA PHE A 406 22.41 1.50 -25.59
C PHE A 406 21.41 0.42 -26.06
N THR A 407 20.34 0.85 -26.73
CA THR A 407 19.26 0.02 -27.27
C THR A 407 19.75 -1.28 -27.95
N PRO A 408 19.37 -2.47 -27.43
CA PRO A 408 19.62 -3.75 -28.09
C PRO A 408 18.90 -3.93 -29.43
N VAL A 409 19.56 -4.62 -30.37
CA VAL A 409 18.97 -5.11 -31.62
C VAL A 409 18.87 -6.64 -31.64
N ALA A 410 18.07 -7.20 -32.55
CA ALA A 410 17.95 -8.64 -32.72
C ALA A 410 19.31 -9.28 -33.07
N GLY A 411 19.70 -10.31 -32.32
CA GLY A 411 21.00 -10.96 -32.41
C GLY A 411 22.07 -10.41 -31.46
N ASP A 412 21.80 -9.33 -30.71
CA ASP A 412 22.70 -8.91 -29.63
C ASP A 412 22.80 -9.97 -28.53
N PHE A 413 23.98 -10.08 -27.91
CA PHE A 413 24.25 -11.07 -26.88
C PHE A 413 25.06 -10.54 -25.70
N ILE A 414 24.89 -11.21 -24.56
CA ILE A 414 25.78 -11.17 -23.40
C ILE A 414 26.21 -12.62 -23.14
N ARG A 415 27.52 -12.90 -23.17
CA ARG A 415 28.08 -14.26 -23.06
C ARG A 415 29.08 -14.32 -21.92
N ILE A 416 28.90 -15.32 -21.07
CA ILE A 416 29.67 -15.61 -19.86
C ILE A 416 30.35 -16.96 -20.10
N ARG A 417 31.66 -16.98 -20.32
CA ARG A 417 32.44 -18.21 -20.59
C ARG A 417 33.31 -18.53 -19.38
N PHE A 418 33.07 -19.66 -18.73
CA PHE A 418 33.79 -20.03 -17.52
C PHE A 418 35.22 -20.46 -17.83
N PHE A 419 36.19 -20.08 -16.99
CA PHE A 419 37.59 -20.48 -17.19
C PHE A 419 37.84 -21.98 -16.98
N THR A 420 36.95 -22.64 -16.23
CA THR A 420 36.86 -24.09 -16.10
C THR A 420 35.38 -24.49 -16.15
N PRO A 421 35.02 -25.67 -16.68
CA PRO A 421 33.61 -26.08 -16.76
C PRO A 421 32.92 -26.14 -15.39
N VAL A 422 31.73 -25.55 -15.27
CA VAL A 422 31.02 -25.37 -13.99
C VAL A 422 29.69 -26.13 -14.00
N ARG A 423 29.42 -26.93 -12.98
CA ARG A 423 28.06 -27.41 -12.69
C ARG A 423 27.27 -26.28 -12.04
N ILE A 424 26.20 -25.84 -12.68
CA ILE A 424 25.32 -24.78 -12.21
C ILE A 424 24.05 -25.42 -11.68
N GLU A 425 23.54 -24.93 -10.56
CA GLU A 425 22.26 -25.34 -9.97
C GLU A 425 21.15 -24.38 -10.40
N ARG A 426 21.41 -23.07 -10.26
CA ARG A 426 20.40 -22.02 -10.44
C ARG A 426 21.01 -20.77 -11.05
N PHE A 427 20.26 -20.09 -11.91
CA PHE A 427 20.59 -18.75 -12.40
C PHE A 427 19.50 -17.75 -12.02
N PHE A 428 19.89 -16.49 -11.88
CA PHE A 428 18.99 -15.35 -11.73
C PHE A 428 19.63 -14.11 -12.37
N PHE A 429 18.89 -13.44 -13.25
CA PHE A 429 19.27 -12.19 -13.89
C PHE A 429 18.17 -11.14 -13.70
N ARG A 430 18.53 -9.92 -13.29
CA ARG A 430 17.61 -8.76 -13.21
C ARG A 430 18.06 -7.65 -14.14
N SER A 431 17.10 -7.08 -14.83
CA SER A 431 17.25 -6.00 -15.79
C SER A 431 16.40 -4.79 -15.40
N GLY A 432 16.85 -3.59 -15.79
CA GLY A 432 16.38 -2.32 -15.20
C GLY A 432 16.94 -2.08 -13.80
N ASN A 433 16.84 -0.84 -13.31
CA ASN A 433 17.08 -0.51 -11.90
C ASN A 433 16.08 0.55 -11.41
N ILE A 434 16.21 0.98 -10.15
CA ILE A 434 15.27 1.93 -9.52
C ILE A 434 15.27 3.34 -10.12
N GLU A 435 16.41 3.82 -10.63
CA GLU A 435 16.46 5.13 -11.30
C GLU A 435 16.00 5.06 -12.77
N HIS A 436 16.12 3.87 -13.36
CA HIS A 436 15.83 3.55 -14.75
C HIS A 436 15.00 2.24 -14.85
N PRO A 437 13.73 2.24 -14.39
CA PRO A 437 12.90 1.02 -14.36
C PRO A 437 12.40 0.59 -15.75
N GLY A 438 12.50 1.46 -16.75
CA GLY A 438 12.18 1.16 -18.15
C GLY A 438 13.32 0.52 -18.94
N ASP A 439 14.57 0.65 -18.49
CA ASP A 439 15.77 0.18 -19.22
C ASP A 439 15.96 -1.34 -19.05
N LYS A 440 15.00 -2.12 -19.57
CA LYS A 440 14.86 -3.57 -19.35
C LYS A 440 15.11 -4.39 -20.62
N LEU A 441 15.61 -5.61 -20.43
CA LEU A 441 15.60 -6.68 -21.44
C LEU A 441 14.18 -7.18 -21.67
N PHE A 442 13.75 -7.12 -22.93
CA PHE A 442 12.55 -7.74 -23.46
C PHE A 442 12.96 -8.84 -24.45
N ASN A 443 12.10 -9.84 -24.68
CA ASN A 443 12.27 -10.87 -25.71
C ASN A 443 13.70 -11.45 -25.78
N THR A 444 14.29 -11.76 -24.62
CA THR A 444 15.68 -12.22 -24.51
C THR A 444 15.68 -13.63 -23.91
N SER A 445 16.36 -14.57 -24.55
CA SER A 445 16.54 -15.96 -24.07
C SER A 445 17.67 -16.07 -23.05
N VAL A 446 17.61 -17.11 -22.22
CA VAL A 446 18.73 -17.61 -21.43
C VAL A 446 19.14 -18.96 -22.01
N GLU A 447 20.43 -19.09 -22.33
CA GLU A 447 21.04 -20.19 -23.07
C GLU A 447 22.29 -20.70 -22.35
N VAL A 448 22.59 -22.00 -22.48
CA VAL A 448 23.77 -22.66 -21.89
C VAL A 448 24.49 -23.55 -22.89
N LEU A 449 25.80 -23.66 -22.77
CA LEU A 449 26.65 -24.55 -23.57
C LEU A 449 27.25 -25.62 -22.65
N PRO A 450 26.81 -26.89 -22.74
CA PRO A 450 27.47 -28.02 -22.08
C PRO A 450 28.92 -28.19 -22.55
N PHE A 451 29.81 -28.53 -21.64
CA PHE A 451 31.20 -28.86 -21.96
C PHE A 451 31.30 -30.27 -22.58
N ASP A 452 30.64 -31.25 -21.97
CA ASP A 452 30.58 -32.62 -22.46
C ASP A 452 29.33 -32.80 -23.34
N ASN A 453 29.49 -32.94 -24.66
CA ASN A 453 28.37 -33.08 -25.60
C ASN A 453 27.67 -34.47 -25.58
N ILE A 454 27.87 -35.22 -24.49
CA ILE A 454 27.33 -36.58 -24.22
C ILE A 454 25.80 -36.62 -24.36
N GLN A 455 25.11 -35.51 -24.13
CA GLN A 455 23.66 -35.43 -24.27
C GLN A 455 23.22 -35.49 -25.75
N ALA A 456 23.98 -34.88 -26.68
CA ALA A 456 23.70 -35.00 -28.11
C ALA A 456 24.03 -36.40 -28.63
N GLU A 457 25.14 -37.00 -28.18
CA GLU A 457 25.50 -38.38 -28.53
C GLU A 457 24.45 -39.39 -28.05
N LYS A 458 23.96 -39.25 -26.81
CA LYS A 458 22.89 -40.11 -26.27
C LYS A 458 21.56 -39.92 -26.99
N GLU A 459 21.21 -38.71 -27.37
CA GLU A 459 19.97 -38.44 -28.10
C GLU A 459 20.04 -38.99 -29.54
N ALA A 460 21.16 -38.84 -30.24
CA ALA A 460 21.42 -39.48 -31.53
C ALA A 460 21.38 -41.02 -31.45
N LEU A 461 21.98 -41.60 -30.40
CA LEU A 461 21.90 -43.04 -30.11
C LEU A 461 20.48 -43.53 -29.73
N THR A 462 19.52 -42.62 -29.54
CA THR A 462 18.11 -42.92 -29.17
C THR A 462 17.12 -42.61 -30.31
N GLU A 463 17.58 -42.28 -31.53
CA GLU A 463 16.73 -41.95 -32.70
C GLU A 463 15.70 -43.04 -33.09
N GLY A 464 15.83 -44.26 -32.56
CA GLY A 464 14.82 -45.32 -32.72
C GLY A 464 13.48 -45.12 -31.99
N ARG A 465 13.26 -44.02 -31.25
CA ARG A 465 11.96 -43.69 -30.64
C ARG A 465 11.63 -42.20 -30.65
N GLU A 466 10.45 -41.89 -31.20
CA GLU A 466 9.87 -40.55 -31.26
C GLU A 466 9.76 -39.87 -29.89
N LYS A 467 10.70 -38.97 -29.58
CA LYS A 467 10.57 -37.98 -28.52
C LYS A 467 10.98 -36.62 -29.07
N LYS A 468 10.06 -35.64 -28.98
CA LYS A 468 10.43 -34.24 -29.19
C LYS A 468 11.51 -33.85 -28.17
N PRO A 469 12.60 -33.16 -28.56
CA PRO A 469 13.64 -32.76 -27.63
C PRO A 469 13.05 -31.84 -26.54
N LYS A 470 13.44 -32.07 -25.28
CA LYS A 470 12.92 -31.33 -24.11
C LYS A 470 13.27 -29.83 -24.17
N TYR A 471 14.38 -29.50 -24.82
CA TYR A 471 14.92 -28.15 -24.96
C TYR A 471 15.25 -27.85 -26.42
N HIS A 472 15.17 -26.57 -26.79
CA HIS A 472 15.58 -26.09 -28.11
C HIS A 472 17.10 -25.88 -28.14
N ARG A 473 17.81 -26.56 -29.06
CA ARG A 473 19.22 -26.28 -29.35
C ARG A 473 19.34 -25.27 -30.50
N THR A 474 20.30 -24.37 -30.41
CA THR A 474 20.72 -23.48 -31.51
C THR A 474 21.75 -24.19 -32.41
N GLU A 475 21.98 -23.65 -33.60
CA GLU A 475 22.95 -24.19 -34.57
C GLU A 475 24.39 -24.15 -34.04
N ASP A 476 24.70 -23.24 -33.12
CA ASP A 476 25.99 -23.12 -32.44
C ASP A 476 26.08 -23.91 -31.10
N GLY A 477 25.18 -24.87 -30.90
CA GLY A 477 25.26 -25.87 -29.82
C GLY A 477 24.72 -25.42 -28.46
N PHE A 478 24.36 -24.15 -28.28
CA PHE A 478 23.71 -23.68 -27.06
C PHE A 478 22.30 -24.27 -26.90
N ILE A 479 21.86 -24.43 -25.66
CA ILE A 479 20.56 -24.97 -25.26
C ILE A 479 19.77 -23.85 -24.57
N ARG A 480 18.59 -23.50 -25.08
CA ARG A 480 17.72 -22.50 -24.46
C ARG A 480 17.01 -23.08 -23.25
N ILE A 481 17.26 -22.51 -22.07
CA ILE A 481 16.73 -22.95 -20.78
C ILE A 481 15.76 -21.95 -20.13
N GLY A 482 15.72 -20.70 -20.60
CA GLY A 482 14.82 -19.68 -20.06
C GLY A 482 14.61 -18.48 -20.99
N SER A 483 13.93 -17.45 -20.48
CA SER A 483 13.80 -16.13 -21.10
C SER A 483 13.30 -15.08 -20.12
N PHE A 484 13.62 -13.82 -20.38
CA PHE A 484 13.18 -12.68 -19.57
C PHE A 484 11.66 -12.47 -19.61
N GLN A 485 11.07 -12.24 -18.44
CA GLN A 485 9.70 -11.78 -18.25
C GLN A 485 9.72 -10.56 -17.31
N ASN A 486 9.12 -9.44 -17.72
CA ASN A 486 9.07 -8.17 -16.97
C ASN A 486 10.43 -7.59 -16.48
N GLY A 487 11.54 -8.05 -17.07
CA GLY A 487 12.91 -7.69 -16.68
C GLY A 487 13.61 -8.68 -15.75
N ILE A 488 13.03 -9.83 -15.44
CA ILE A 488 13.66 -10.91 -14.66
C ILE A 488 13.76 -12.19 -15.50
N ALA A 489 14.88 -12.91 -15.39
CA ALA A 489 15.01 -14.27 -15.88
C ALA A 489 15.68 -15.14 -14.81
N GLU A 490 14.98 -16.15 -14.30
CA GLU A 490 15.52 -17.09 -13.32
C GLU A 490 15.05 -18.51 -13.59
N GLY A 491 15.78 -19.49 -13.04
CA GLY A 491 15.45 -20.90 -13.17
C GLY A 491 16.54 -21.82 -12.65
N GLU A 492 16.18 -23.09 -12.49
CA GLU A 492 17.12 -24.19 -12.24
C GLU A 492 17.76 -24.65 -13.56
N VAL A 493 18.99 -25.13 -13.47
CA VAL A 493 19.73 -25.74 -14.58
C VAL A 493 19.60 -27.26 -14.48
N ASP A 494 19.12 -27.91 -15.54
CA ASP A 494 18.92 -29.37 -15.54
C ASP A 494 20.27 -30.09 -15.40
N ALA A 495 20.43 -30.85 -14.32
CA ALA A 495 21.67 -31.56 -14.00
C ALA A 495 22.11 -32.56 -15.08
N SER A 496 21.23 -32.97 -16.00
CA SER A 496 21.60 -33.78 -17.17
C SER A 496 22.52 -33.07 -18.17
N PHE A 497 22.59 -31.73 -18.14
CA PHE A 497 23.56 -30.96 -18.93
C PHE A 497 25.01 -31.08 -18.44
N GLY A 498 25.23 -31.57 -17.21
CA GLY A 498 26.58 -31.73 -16.65
C GLY A 498 27.31 -30.40 -16.40
N PRO A 499 28.65 -30.36 -16.51
CA PRO A 499 29.42 -29.11 -16.47
C PRO A 499 29.17 -28.27 -17.72
N LEU A 500 29.01 -26.96 -17.56
CA LEU A 500 28.81 -26.00 -18.63
C LEU A 500 30.11 -25.24 -18.92
N GLU A 501 30.43 -25.01 -20.20
CA GLU A 501 31.51 -24.11 -20.62
C GLU A 501 31.05 -22.64 -20.60
N ALA A 502 29.80 -22.37 -20.98
CA ALA A 502 29.29 -21.00 -21.08
C ALA A 502 27.79 -20.86 -20.78
N MET A 503 27.39 -19.64 -20.44
CA MET A 503 26.01 -19.15 -20.52
C MET A 503 25.93 -17.98 -21.52
N ARG A 504 24.76 -17.78 -22.13
CA ARG A 504 24.46 -16.64 -23.00
C ARG A 504 23.06 -16.09 -22.72
N LEU A 505 22.92 -14.78 -22.81
CA LEU A 505 21.66 -14.08 -23.00
C LEU A 505 21.60 -13.62 -24.47
N THR A 506 20.53 -13.94 -25.19
CA THR A 506 20.40 -13.62 -26.63
C THR A 506 19.12 -12.82 -26.89
N VAL A 507 19.25 -11.64 -27.49
CA VAL A 507 18.14 -10.73 -27.79
C VAL A 507 17.46 -11.18 -29.07
N THR A 508 16.19 -11.63 -29.01
CA THR A 508 15.52 -12.23 -30.18
C THR A 508 14.76 -11.24 -31.06
N THR A 509 14.52 -10.01 -30.57
CA THR A 509 13.89 -8.91 -31.32
C THR A 509 14.47 -7.58 -30.87
N ASP A 510 14.47 -6.58 -31.75
CA ASP A 510 14.88 -5.21 -31.41
C ASP A 510 14.14 -4.67 -30.17
N SER A 511 14.87 -3.97 -29.31
CA SER A 511 14.33 -3.28 -28.14
C SER A 511 13.88 -1.86 -28.51
N PRO A 512 12.79 -1.33 -27.94
CA PRO A 512 12.46 0.10 -28.04
C PRO A 512 13.28 0.97 -27.07
N VAL A 513 14.02 0.37 -26.13
CA VAL A 513 14.67 1.05 -24.99
C VAL A 513 16.10 0.56 -24.74
N TRP A 514 16.87 1.36 -24.01
CA TRP A 514 18.20 1.00 -23.50
C TRP A 514 18.11 -0.15 -22.47
N VAL A 515 19.25 -0.75 -22.11
CA VAL A 515 19.28 -1.92 -21.23
C VAL A 515 20.21 -1.71 -20.05
N ILE A 516 19.70 -2.02 -18.85
CA ILE A 516 20.47 -2.20 -17.63
C ILE A 516 20.42 -3.68 -17.22
N ILE A 517 21.52 -4.24 -16.73
CA ILE A 517 21.52 -5.45 -15.89
C ILE A 517 22.06 -5.09 -14.51
N SER A 518 21.20 -5.25 -13.51
CA SER A 518 21.42 -4.84 -12.12
C SER A 518 21.70 -6.00 -11.17
N GLU A 519 21.37 -7.23 -11.54
CA GLU A 519 21.68 -8.42 -10.73
C GLU A 519 22.09 -9.57 -11.65
N ILE A 520 23.27 -10.14 -11.42
CA ILE A 520 23.73 -11.38 -12.03
C ILE A 520 24.08 -12.34 -10.90
N PHE A 521 23.37 -13.47 -10.82
CA PHE A 521 23.60 -14.51 -9.84
C PHE A 521 23.62 -15.88 -10.52
N ILE A 522 24.74 -16.59 -10.39
CA ILE A 522 24.94 -17.95 -10.91
C ILE A 522 25.38 -18.84 -9.74
N LYS A 523 24.47 -19.66 -9.23
CA LYS A 523 24.77 -20.60 -8.14
C LYS A 523 25.41 -21.86 -8.70
N LYS A 524 26.61 -22.20 -8.24
CA LYS A 524 27.21 -23.52 -8.47
C LYS A 524 26.40 -24.59 -7.74
N ALA A 525 26.34 -25.79 -8.32
CA ALA A 525 26.01 -27.00 -7.56
C ALA A 525 27.21 -27.38 -6.66
N GLU A 526 26.91 -28.04 -5.54
CA GLU A 526 27.90 -28.61 -4.60
C GLU A 526 28.43 -29.98 -5.06
#